data_AF-A0A401KU01-F1
#
_entry.id   AF-A0A401KU01-F1
#
_cell.length_a   1.000
_cell.length_b   1.000
_cell.length_c   1.000
_cell.angle_alpha   90.00
_cell.angle_beta   90.00
_cell.angle_gamma   90.00
#
_symmetry.space_group_name_H-M   'P 1'
#
loop_
_entity.id
_entity.type
_entity.pdbx_description
1 polymer ?
#
loop_
_entity_poly.entity_id
_entity_poly.type
_entity_poly.pdbx_seq_one_letter_code
_entity_poly.pdbx_strand_id
1 'polypeptide(L)'
;MTDTESPTGGTLTLQIHHRNASHSLTLPTTSTLTDLTELISSTLQIPPTHQKLLISPSPGMLKHPFPPTPLQDLLPLTSPKFKLTLLGTPPRDIESLNTHGTELKARAEARDRAHRLYAAKPTPSSTSSNISKIHTLANSANGSGSYTFHRCVPLPHLPNPSKSLTFLERLRDDPGIKSAMQKHKFSVPLLTEMDPAEHTTSESRTLGLNRNKGEVIELRLRTDAYDGYRDYRTIRKTLCHELAHCVFSEHDRDFWDLTSQIEKEVERGDWTKSGRTVGDQEFYNPGDWEGVREHGLVVDEKGWTGGQFVLGGGGGGDGGGESRREVLAKAAEERMKRAREREGEGKS
;
A
#
# COMPACT_ATOMS: atom_id res chain seq x y z
N MET A 1 17.11 74.69 27.86
CA MET A 1 17.62 73.33 28.16
C MET A 1 16.54 72.38 27.72
N THR A 2 16.92 71.49 26.82
CA THR A 2 16.07 70.73 25.90
C THR A 2 15.09 69.80 26.60
N ASP A 3 13.82 69.91 26.23
CA ASP A 3 12.76 68.96 26.56
C ASP A 3 13.15 67.55 26.10
N THR A 4 13.26 66.63 27.06
CA THR A 4 13.32 65.19 26.82
C THR A 4 11.93 64.71 26.42
N GLU A 5 11.67 64.75 25.11
CA GLU A 5 10.50 64.15 24.47
C GLU A 5 10.66 62.62 24.55
N SER A 6 9.90 61.98 25.44
CA SER A 6 9.76 60.53 25.51
C SER A 6 9.23 60.00 24.16
N PRO A 7 9.87 59.02 23.51
CA PRO A 7 9.36 58.51 22.24
C PRO A 7 8.00 57.88 22.49
N THR A 8 6.98 58.41 21.84
CA THR A 8 5.62 57.86 21.81
C THR A 8 5.69 56.44 21.26
N GLY A 9 5.77 55.45 22.16
CA GLY A 9 5.86 54.04 21.82
C GLY A 9 4.52 53.53 21.31
N GLY A 10 4.24 53.75 20.02
CA GLY A 10 3.09 53.15 19.36
C GLY A 10 3.16 51.62 19.43
N THR A 11 2.04 50.97 19.68
CA THR A 11 1.92 49.50 19.64
C THR A 11 1.19 49.09 18.37
N LEU A 12 1.79 48.19 17.60
CA LEU A 12 1.22 47.55 16.42
C LEU A 12 0.68 46.16 16.80
N THR A 13 -0.59 45.89 16.53
CA THR A 13 -1.20 44.56 16.73
C THR A 13 -1.37 43.87 15.38
N LEU A 14 -0.82 42.68 15.22
CA LEU A 14 -0.84 41.88 14.00
C LEU A 14 -1.57 40.56 14.23
N GLN A 15 -2.39 40.16 13.27
CA GLN A 15 -3.03 38.84 13.24
C GLN A 15 -2.23 37.90 12.35
N ILE A 16 -1.78 36.78 12.91
CA ILE A 16 -1.01 35.75 12.21
C ILE A 16 -1.83 34.48 12.12
N HIS A 17 -2.00 33.97 10.91
CA HIS A 17 -2.65 32.67 10.69
C HIS A 17 -1.64 31.54 10.67
N HIS A 18 -1.81 30.53 11.53
CA HIS A 18 -0.98 29.32 11.59
C HIS A 18 -1.87 28.10 11.85
N ARG A 19 -1.73 27.03 11.06
CA ARG A 19 -2.49 25.76 11.23
C ARG A 19 -4.01 25.94 11.42
N ASN A 20 -4.64 26.80 10.60
CA ASN A 20 -6.07 27.17 10.70
C ASN A 20 -6.49 27.89 12.00
N ALA A 21 -5.54 28.31 12.84
CA ALA A 21 -5.77 29.18 13.98
C ALA A 21 -5.24 30.60 13.70
N SER A 22 -5.84 31.59 14.35
CA SER A 22 -5.41 32.99 14.29
C SER A 22 -4.78 33.37 15.62
N HIS A 23 -3.56 33.90 15.59
CA HIS A 23 -2.80 34.35 16.75
C HIS A 23 -2.59 35.86 16.66
N SER A 24 -2.97 36.58 17.70
CA SER A 24 -2.75 38.02 17.81
C SER A 24 -1.41 38.29 18.50
N LEU A 25 -0.50 38.99 17.81
CA LEU A 25 0.79 39.38 18.35
C LEU A 25 0.86 40.91 18.43
N THR A 26 1.34 41.43 19.55
CA THR A 26 1.50 42.87 19.78
C THR A 26 2.99 43.20 19.85
N LEU A 27 3.42 44.15 19.03
CA LEU A 27 4.82 44.58 18.89
C LEU A 27 4.88 46.11 18.90
N PRO A 28 5.99 46.72 19.33
CA PRO A 28 6.23 48.15 19.10
C PRO A 28 6.17 48.52 17.61
N THR A 29 5.77 49.75 17.30
CA THR A 29 5.71 50.26 15.92
C THR A 29 7.09 50.35 15.25
N THR A 30 8.15 50.45 16.04
CA THR A 30 9.55 50.48 15.58
C THR A 30 10.15 49.09 15.37
N SER A 31 9.37 48.03 15.60
CA SER A 31 9.86 46.66 15.46
C SER A 31 10.17 46.29 14.02
N THR A 32 11.18 45.45 13.88
CA THR A 32 11.67 44.91 12.61
C THR A 32 11.11 43.52 12.36
N LEU A 33 11.33 43.01 11.15
CA LEU A 33 10.93 41.65 10.79
C LEU A 33 11.64 40.58 11.64
N THR A 34 12.88 40.83 12.04
CA THR A 34 13.62 39.94 12.95
C THR A 34 12.92 39.85 14.31
N ASP A 35 12.51 40.98 14.89
CA ASP A 35 11.80 41.02 16.18
C ASP A 35 10.47 40.25 16.13
N LEU A 36 9.74 40.36 15.02
CA LEU A 36 8.51 39.60 14.79
C LEU A 36 8.79 38.09 14.74
N THR A 37 9.86 37.67 14.06
CA THR A 37 10.21 36.25 13.96
C THR A 37 10.71 35.67 15.28
N GLU A 38 11.40 36.47 16.09
CA GLU A 38 11.80 36.10 17.45
C GLU A 38 10.57 35.95 18.37
N LEU A 39 9.61 36.87 18.28
CA LEU A 39 8.36 36.78 19.04
C LEU A 39 7.50 35.58 18.60
N ILE A 40 7.48 35.25 17.31
CA ILE A 40 6.86 34.01 16.82
C ILE A 40 7.59 32.78 17.38
N SER A 41 8.92 32.83 17.47
CA SER A 41 9.72 31.73 18.01
C SER A 41 9.42 31.47 19.48
N SER A 42 9.23 32.51 20.30
CA SER A 42 8.90 32.35 21.72
C SER A 42 7.45 31.91 21.95
N THR A 43 6.50 32.45 21.18
CA THR A 43 5.06 32.17 21.36
C THR A 43 4.63 30.84 20.76
N LEU A 44 5.04 30.54 19.52
CA LEU A 44 4.63 29.36 18.78
C LEU A 44 5.69 28.24 18.80
N GLN A 45 6.86 28.49 19.40
CA GLN A 45 7.96 27.52 19.54
C GLN A 45 8.47 27.02 18.17
N ILE A 46 8.46 27.90 17.17
CA ILE A 46 8.93 27.63 15.81
C ILE A 46 10.22 28.45 15.59
N PRO A 47 11.40 27.82 15.47
CA PRO A 47 12.66 28.53 15.23
C PRO A 47 12.60 29.38 13.95
N PRO A 48 13.28 30.55 13.90
CA PRO A 48 13.28 31.43 12.73
C PRO A 48 13.69 30.72 11.43
N THR A 49 14.56 29.72 11.50
CA THR A 49 14.99 28.89 10.36
C THR A 49 13.85 28.10 9.72
N HIS A 50 12.84 27.72 10.50
CA HIS A 50 11.68 26.93 10.06
C HIS A 50 10.45 27.80 9.78
N GLN A 51 10.56 29.12 9.93
CA GLN A 51 9.48 30.06 9.64
C GLN A 51 9.50 30.48 8.17
N LYS A 52 8.34 30.42 7.53
CA LYS A 52 8.08 31.04 6.24
C LYS A 52 6.85 31.93 6.39
N LEU A 53 7.00 33.22 6.11
CA LEU A 53 5.94 34.21 6.27
C LEU A 53 5.36 34.52 4.89
N LEU A 54 4.08 34.24 4.71
CA LEU A 54 3.35 34.61 3.51
C LEU A 54 2.55 35.88 3.79
N ILE A 55 2.91 36.97 3.11
CA ILE A 55 2.25 38.28 3.21
C ILE A 55 1.50 38.54 1.90
N SER A 56 0.18 38.62 1.99
CA SER A 56 -0.70 38.97 0.88
C SER A 56 -1.21 40.41 1.06
N PRO A 57 -1.31 41.24 -0.01
CA PRO A 57 -1.10 40.93 -1.44
C PRO A 57 0.36 40.99 -1.96
N SER A 58 1.23 41.79 -1.35
CA SER A 58 2.67 41.88 -1.61
C SER A 58 3.37 42.18 -0.28
N PRO A 59 4.62 41.75 -0.02
CA PRO A 59 5.67 41.22 -0.92
C PRO A 59 5.66 39.70 -1.19
N GLY A 60 4.66 38.95 -0.74
CA GLY A 60 4.57 37.50 -0.99
C GLY A 60 5.26 36.65 0.07
N MET A 61 5.96 35.59 -0.35
CA MET A 61 6.57 34.61 0.57
C MET A 61 7.99 35.04 0.98
N LEU A 62 8.19 35.28 2.27
CA LEU A 62 9.48 35.53 2.88
C LEU A 62 9.98 34.27 3.59
N LYS A 63 11.26 33.98 3.42
CA LYS A 63 11.96 32.84 4.02
C LYS A 63 13.18 33.35 4.77
N HIS A 64 13.62 32.57 5.75
CA HIS A 64 14.91 32.80 6.39
C HIS A 64 16.06 32.80 5.36
N PRO A 65 17.08 33.68 5.47
CA PRO A 65 17.29 34.67 6.53
C PRO A 65 16.42 35.92 6.36
N PHE A 66 15.90 36.41 7.48
CA PHE A 66 15.03 37.57 7.53
C PHE A 66 15.86 38.86 7.64
N PRO A 67 15.72 39.81 6.71
CA PRO A 67 16.44 41.08 6.80
C PRO A 67 15.86 41.94 7.95
N PRO A 68 16.65 42.82 8.58
CA PRO A 68 16.20 43.72 9.64
C PRO A 68 15.42 44.91 9.04
N THR A 69 14.41 44.63 8.21
CA THR A 69 13.54 45.64 7.62
C THR A 69 12.43 46.00 8.62
N PRO A 70 12.12 47.29 8.79
CA PRO A 70 11.02 47.72 9.65
C PRO A 70 9.68 47.18 9.13
N LEU A 71 8.80 46.78 10.05
CA LEU A 71 7.53 46.13 9.70
C LEU A 71 6.57 47.07 8.95
N GLN A 72 6.65 48.38 9.20
CA GLN A 72 5.78 49.38 8.57
C GLN A 72 6.03 49.53 7.07
N ASP A 73 7.27 49.39 6.64
CA ASP A 73 7.64 49.54 5.22
C ASP A 73 7.25 48.28 4.42
N LEU A 74 7.19 47.14 5.10
CA LEU A 74 7.05 45.83 4.48
C LEU A 74 5.61 45.31 4.51
N LEU A 75 4.87 45.58 5.59
CA LEU A 75 3.49 45.12 5.75
C LEU A 75 2.52 46.17 5.19
N PRO A 76 1.64 45.82 4.24
CA PRO A 76 0.62 46.74 3.74
C PRO A 76 -0.52 46.89 4.76
N LEU A 77 -0.24 47.48 5.92
CA LEU A 77 -1.16 47.66 7.06
C LEU A 77 -2.44 48.41 6.70
N THR A 78 -2.37 49.30 5.70
CA THR A 78 -3.49 50.10 5.20
C THR A 78 -4.40 49.31 4.24
N SER A 79 -4.00 48.13 3.79
CA SER A 79 -4.75 47.34 2.82
C SER A 79 -5.84 46.50 3.51
N PRO A 80 -7.11 46.57 3.07
CA PRO A 80 -8.19 45.74 3.63
C PRO A 80 -8.04 44.25 3.31
N LYS A 81 -7.13 43.88 2.41
CA LYS A 81 -6.83 42.49 2.01
C LYS A 81 -5.58 41.94 2.68
N PHE A 82 -5.00 42.66 3.64
CA PHE A 82 -3.79 42.24 4.32
C PHE A 82 -4.01 40.91 5.06
N LYS A 83 -3.16 39.92 4.75
CA LYS A 83 -3.13 38.64 5.46
C LYS A 83 -1.70 38.19 5.68
N LEU A 84 -1.37 37.92 6.94
CA LEU A 84 -0.09 37.35 7.36
C LEU A 84 -0.30 35.88 7.76
N THR A 85 0.29 34.97 7.00
CA THR A 85 0.21 33.53 7.27
C THR A 85 1.59 32.98 7.58
N LEU A 86 1.73 32.33 8.73
CA LEU A 86 2.93 31.62 9.13
C LEU A 86 2.85 30.17 8.64
N LEU A 87 3.86 29.75 7.90
CA LEU A 87 4.08 28.37 7.50
C LEU A 87 5.36 27.90 8.19
N GLY A 88 5.20 27.07 9.20
CA GLY A 88 6.31 26.50 9.96
C GLY A 88 5.82 25.40 10.89
N THR A 89 6.68 24.43 11.14
CA THR A 89 6.40 23.30 12.02
C THR A 89 7.34 23.39 13.21
N PRO A 90 6.83 23.26 14.46
CA PRO A 90 7.70 23.29 15.62
C PRO A 90 8.61 22.04 15.63
N PRO A 91 9.85 22.15 16.14
CA PRO A 91 10.86 21.09 16.05
C PRO A 91 10.43 19.82 16.78
N ARG A 92 9.68 19.94 17.89
CA ARG A 92 9.10 18.79 18.61
C ARG A 92 8.18 17.93 17.73
N ASP A 93 7.40 18.55 16.85
CA ASP A 93 6.48 17.84 15.95
C ASP A 93 7.29 17.15 14.84
N ILE A 94 8.39 17.75 14.39
CA ILE A 94 9.34 17.16 13.43
C ILE A 94 10.04 15.94 14.06
N GLU A 95 10.51 16.06 15.30
CA GLU A 95 11.11 14.96 16.05
C GLU A 95 10.12 13.80 16.22
N SER A 96 8.89 14.08 16.67
CA SER A 96 7.85 13.06 16.81
C SER A 96 7.53 12.34 15.50
N LEU A 97 7.51 13.06 14.38
CA LEU A 97 7.33 12.47 13.06
C LEU A 97 8.52 11.61 12.65
N ASN A 98 9.75 12.06 12.93
CA ASN A 98 10.96 11.31 12.63
C ASN A 98 11.09 10.05 13.51
N THR A 99 10.73 10.11 14.79
CA THR A 99 10.70 8.93 15.67
C THR A 99 9.69 7.91 15.16
N HIS A 100 8.49 8.35 14.76
CA HIS A 100 7.52 7.45 14.15
C HIS A 100 8.02 6.86 12.83
N GLY A 101 8.65 7.67 11.98
CA GLY A 101 9.20 7.21 10.70
C GLY A 101 10.34 6.19 10.88
N THR A 102 11.23 6.43 11.85
CA THR A 102 12.33 5.50 12.18
C THR A 102 11.82 4.20 12.80
N GLU A 103 10.80 4.25 13.64
CA GLU A 103 10.15 3.05 14.20
C GLU A 103 9.50 2.20 13.09
N LEU A 104 8.73 2.83 12.20
CA LEU A 104 8.11 2.15 11.06
C LEU A 104 9.16 1.53 10.13
N LYS A 105 10.26 2.24 9.87
CA LYS A 105 11.38 1.74 9.09
C LYS A 105 12.05 0.55 9.76
N ALA A 106 12.35 0.65 11.06
CA ALA A 106 12.95 -0.45 11.83
C ALA A 106 12.04 -1.69 11.83
N ARG A 107 10.71 -1.49 11.92
CA ARG A 107 9.73 -2.58 11.85
C ARG A 107 9.64 -3.20 10.45
N ALA A 108 9.79 -2.42 9.39
CA ALA A 108 9.88 -2.95 8.03
C ALA A 108 11.19 -3.74 7.82
N GLU A 109 12.33 -3.19 8.23
CA GLU A 109 13.63 -3.84 8.11
C GLU A 109 13.76 -5.11 8.96
N ALA A 110 13.12 -5.15 10.14
CA ALA A 110 13.05 -6.36 10.96
C ALA A 110 12.26 -7.47 10.25
N ARG A 111 11.13 -7.12 9.60
CA ARG A 111 10.35 -8.06 8.77
C ARG A 111 11.19 -8.59 7.61
N ASP A 112 11.85 -7.71 6.86
CA ASP A 112 12.68 -8.10 5.72
C ASP A 112 13.88 -8.97 6.13
N ARG A 113 14.52 -8.66 7.27
CA ARG A 113 15.62 -9.49 7.81
C ARG A 113 15.15 -10.87 8.22
N ALA A 114 14.00 -10.97 8.88
CA ALA A 114 13.40 -12.27 9.19
C ALA A 114 13.18 -13.05 7.88
N HIS A 115 12.49 -12.47 6.90
CA HIS A 115 12.27 -13.09 5.60
C HIS A 115 13.57 -13.57 4.91
N ARG A 116 14.64 -12.77 4.96
CA ARG A 116 15.92 -13.14 4.33
C ARG A 116 16.62 -14.29 5.05
N LEU A 117 16.57 -14.34 6.39
CA LEU A 117 17.15 -15.46 7.16
C LEU A 117 16.38 -16.76 6.94
N TYR A 118 15.05 -16.69 6.76
CA TYR A 118 14.25 -17.86 6.38
C TYR A 118 14.55 -18.32 4.95
N ALA A 119 14.78 -17.41 4.01
CA ALA A 119 15.16 -17.74 2.63
C ALA A 119 16.61 -18.25 2.47
N ALA A 120 17.49 -17.99 3.45
CA ALA A 120 18.89 -18.40 3.43
C ALA A 120 19.16 -19.80 4.03
N LYS A 121 18.12 -20.48 4.55
CA LYS A 121 18.25 -21.90 4.92
C LYS A 121 18.33 -22.70 3.62
N PRO A 122 19.44 -23.40 3.34
CA PRO A 122 19.54 -24.21 2.14
C PRO A 122 18.53 -25.36 2.27
N THR A 123 17.50 -25.36 1.43
CA THR A 123 16.79 -26.59 1.13
C THR A 123 17.82 -27.55 0.52
N PRO A 124 17.94 -28.80 1.01
CA PRO A 124 18.88 -29.73 0.43
C PRO A 124 18.50 -29.94 -1.04
N SER A 125 19.37 -29.55 -1.95
CA SER A 125 19.17 -29.80 -3.38
C SER A 125 19.10 -31.32 -3.58
N SER A 126 17.91 -31.87 -3.85
CA SER A 126 17.82 -33.23 -4.36
C SER A 126 18.26 -33.21 -5.81
N THR A 127 19.54 -33.53 -5.98
CA THR A 127 20.11 -34.27 -7.10
C THR A 127 19.14 -34.80 -8.15
N SER A 128 19.42 -34.44 -9.40
CA SER A 128 19.03 -35.15 -10.61
C SER A 128 19.05 -36.67 -10.40
N SER A 129 17.91 -37.34 -10.59
CA SER A 129 17.89 -38.74 -11.01
C SER A 129 16.62 -39.04 -11.81
N ASN A 130 16.86 -39.71 -12.93
CA ASN A 130 15.88 -40.20 -13.89
C ASN A 130 14.92 -41.24 -13.30
N ILE A 131 13.93 -41.59 -14.11
CA ILE A 131 13.18 -42.87 -14.17
C ILE A 131 11.75 -42.80 -13.61
N SER A 132 10.83 -42.59 -14.55
CA SER A 132 9.61 -43.38 -14.75
C SER A 132 9.28 -44.45 -13.69
N LYS A 133 8.11 -44.32 -13.06
CA LYS A 133 7.10 -45.40 -13.02
C LYS A 133 5.82 -44.95 -12.31
N ILE A 134 4.73 -45.31 -12.96
CA ILE A 134 3.34 -45.25 -12.55
C ILE A 134 3.15 -46.05 -11.24
N HIS A 135 2.49 -45.43 -10.27
CA HIS A 135 1.63 -46.08 -9.28
C HIS A 135 0.46 -45.09 -9.07
N THR A 136 -0.82 -45.42 -9.12
CA THR A 136 -1.52 -46.71 -9.16
C THR A 136 -2.96 -46.33 -9.46
N LEU A 137 -3.60 -47.07 -10.37
CA LEU A 137 -5.05 -47.15 -10.44
C LEU A 137 -5.55 -47.64 -9.09
N ALA A 138 -6.17 -46.75 -8.31
CA ALA A 138 -7.07 -47.12 -7.24
C ALA A 138 -8.45 -46.61 -7.62
N ASN A 139 -9.28 -47.53 -8.13
CA ASN A 139 -10.71 -47.43 -7.94
C ASN A 139 -10.95 -47.19 -6.44
N SER A 140 -11.42 -45.99 -6.10
CA SER A 140 -12.17 -45.78 -4.88
C SER A 140 -13.48 -45.13 -5.24
N ALA A 141 -14.52 -45.96 -5.20
CA ALA A 141 -15.91 -45.59 -5.14
C ALA A 141 -16.21 -44.82 -3.83
N ASN A 142 -15.60 -43.66 -3.68
CA ASN A 142 -15.94 -42.62 -2.72
C ASN A 142 -15.72 -41.30 -3.45
N GLY A 143 -16.74 -40.43 -3.53
CA GLY A 143 -16.85 -39.26 -4.40
C GLY A 143 -15.84 -38.12 -4.16
N SER A 144 -14.55 -38.43 -4.05
CA SER A 144 -13.46 -37.51 -3.77
C SER A 144 -12.99 -36.71 -5.00
N GLY A 145 -13.37 -37.13 -6.22
CA GLY A 145 -12.97 -36.48 -7.47
C GLY A 145 -14.02 -35.58 -8.11
N SER A 146 -15.26 -35.57 -7.62
CA SER A 146 -16.35 -34.78 -8.21
C SER A 146 -16.34 -33.32 -7.78
N TYR A 147 -15.86 -33.04 -6.57
CA TYR A 147 -15.92 -31.72 -5.94
C TYR A 147 -14.53 -31.08 -5.88
N THR A 148 -14.11 -30.52 -7.02
CA THR A 148 -12.78 -29.91 -7.22
C THR A 148 -12.86 -28.82 -8.29
N PHE A 149 -11.73 -28.15 -8.54
CA PHE A 149 -11.53 -27.37 -9.76
C PHE A 149 -11.09 -28.30 -10.88
N HIS A 150 -11.91 -28.43 -11.92
CA HIS A 150 -11.65 -29.38 -13.01
C HIS A 150 -10.53 -28.91 -13.94
N ARG A 151 -10.46 -27.60 -14.20
CA ARG A 151 -9.45 -26.99 -15.07
C ARG A 151 -8.86 -25.75 -14.42
N CYS A 152 -7.53 -25.61 -14.49
CA CYS A 152 -6.80 -24.42 -14.10
C CYS A 152 -6.18 -23.77 -15.34
N VAL A 153 -6.46 -22.49 -15.59
CA VAL A 153 -5.95 -21.78 -16.77
C VAL A 153 -5.31 -20.45 -16.36
N PRO A 154 -4.02 -20.22 -16.62
CA PRO A 154 -3.41 -18.90 -16.44
C PRO A 154 -3.75 -17.97 -17.62
N LEU A 155 -3.53 -16.67 -17.46
CA LEU A 155 -3.63 -15.73 -18.59
C LEU A 155 -2.34 -15.78 -19.42
N PRO A 156 -2.40 -16.21 -20.71
CA PRO A 156 -1.20 -16.50 -21.51
C PRO A 156 -0.44 -15.25 -21.95
N HIS A 157 -1.10 -14.09 -21.95
CA HIS A 157 -0.52 -12.81 -22.39
C HIS A 157 0.20 -12.06 -21.25
N LEU A 158 0.11 -12.56 -20.00
CA LEU A 158 0.77 -11.98 -18.83
C LEU A 158 2.16 -12.60 -18.59
N PRO A 159 3.09 -11.89 -17.92
CA PRO A 159 4.45 -12.40 -17.72
C PRO A 159 4.47 -13.65 -16.81
N ASN A 160 5.24 -14.67 -17.17
CA ASN A 160 5.38 -15.94 -16.43
C ASN A 160 4.05 -16.70 -16.19
N PRO A 161 3.32 -17.10 -17.25
CA PRO A 161 2.05 -17.82 -17.12
C PRO A 161 2.21 -19.22 -16.47
N SER A 162 3.37 -19.84 -16.61
CA SER A 162 3.69 -21.12 -15.95
C SER A 162 3.64 -21.01 -14.43
N LYS A 163 4.12 -19.90 -13.86
CA LYS A 163 4.09 -19.66 -12.42
C LYS A 163 2.67 -19.42 -11.91
N SER A 164 1.84 -18.69 -12.66
CA SER A 164 0.41 -18.55 -12.36
C SER A 164 -0.28 -19.92 -12.36
N LEU A 165 0.01 -20.77 -13.35
CA LEU A 165 -0.54 -22.12 -13.43
C LEU A 165 -0.18 -22.96 -12.20
N THR A 166 1.10 -23.00 -11.83
CA THR A 166 1.54 -23.71 -10.60
C THR A 166 0.85 -23.16 -9.35
N PHE A 167 0.60 -21.85 -9.30
CA PHE A 167 -0.10 -21.24 -8.17
C PHE A 167 -1.58 -21.67 -8.10
N LEU A 168 -2.28 -21.69 -9.24
CA LEU A 168 -3.66 -22.15 -9.33
C LEU A 168 -3.78 -23.65 -9.01
N GLU A 169 -2.85 -24.46 -9.50
CA GLU A 169 -2.77 -25.90 -9.17
C GLU A 169 -2.52 -26.10 -7.68
N ARG A 170 -1.65 -25.29 -7.07
CA ARG A 170 -1.43 -25.31 -5.63
C ARG A 170 -2.69 -24.96 -4.82
N LEU A 171 -3.56 -24.07 -5.32
CA LEU A 171 -4.84 -23.77 -4.66
C LEU A 171 -5.84 -24.93 -4.85
N ARG A 172 -5.89 -25.52 -6.04
CA ARG A 172 -6.72 -26.71 -6.31
C ARG A 172 -6.34 -27.88 -5.41
N ASP A 173 -5.05 -28.09 -5.22
CA ASP A 173 -4.52 -29.24 -4.51
C ASP A 173 -4.36 -29.00 -2.99
N ASP A 174 -4.72 -27.81 -2.49
CA ASP A 174 -4.71 -27.47 -1.06
C ASP A 174 -5.66 -28.41 -0.29
N PRO A 175 -5.17 -29.17 0.72
CA PRO A 175 -5.99 -30.13 1.44
C PRO A 175 -7.19 -29.51 2.15
N GLY A 176 -7.02 -28.29 2.66
CA GLY A 176 -8.10 -27.55 3.32
C GLY A 176 -9.18 -27.15 2.33
N ILE A 177 -8.81 -26.59 1.17
CA ILE A 177 -9.75 -26.22 0.11
C ILE A 177 -10.49 -27.45 -0.40
N LYS A 178 -9.78 -28.54 -0.67
CA LYS A 178 -10.41 -29.81 -1.09
C LYS A 178 -11.41 -30.33 -0.07
N SER A 179 -11.06 -30.28 1.22
CA SER A 179 -11.96 -30.69 2.30
C SER A 179 -13.23 -29.84 2.35
N ALA A 180 -13.09 -28.51 2.24
CA ALA A 180 -14.23 -27.60 2.22
C ALA A 180 -15.11 -27.79 0.98
N MET A 181 -14.51 -27.93 -0.21
CA MET A 181 -15.25 -28.19 -1.45
C MET A 181 -16.03 -29.49 -1.39
N GLN A 182 -15.46 -30.56 -0.83
CA GLN A 182 -16.16 -31.83 -0.65
C GLN A 182 -17.34 -31.70 0.32
N LYS A 183 -17.16 -30.98 1.44
CA LYS A 183 -18.20 -30.79 2.45
C LYS A 183 -19.38 -29.98 1.93
N HIS A 184 -19.10 -28.91 1.18
CA HIS A 184 -20.11 -28.05 0.57
C HIS A 184 -20.58 -28.51 -0.81
N LYS A 185 -20.02 -29.62 -1.33
CA LYS A 185 -20.31 -30.18 -2.66
C LYS A 185 -20.08 -29.19 -3.81
N PHE A 186 -19.07 -28.34 -3.69
CA PHE A 186 -18.69 -27.39 -4.73
C PHE A 186 -17.92 -28.10 -5.85
N SER A 187 -18.36 -27.89 -7.08
CA SER A 187 -17.68 -28.39 -8.29
C SER A 187 -17.57 -27.23 -9.27
N VAL A 188 -16.33 -26.77 -9.50
CA VAL A 188 -16.06 -25.58 -10.32
C VAL A 188 -15.35 -26.03 -11.60
N PRO A 189 -15.96 -25.87 -12.78
CA PRO A 189 -15.35 -26.27 -14.04
C PRO A 189 -14.01 -25.57 -14.33
N LEU A 190 -13.92 -24.26 -14.06
CA LEU A 190 -12.76 -23.45 -14.42
C LEU A 190 -12.32 -22.53 -13.28
N LEU A 191 -11.06 -22.66 -12.90
CA LEU A 191 -10.33 -21.71 -12.07
C LEU A 191 -9.29 -20.99 -12.94
N THR A 192 -9.40 -19.67 -13.07
CA THR A 192 -8.50 -18.88 -13.92
C THR A 192 -7.90 -17.69 -13.19
N GLU A 193 -6.80 -17.18 -13.72
CA GLU A 193 -6.25 -15.89 -13.30
C GLU A 193 -7.14 -14.76 -13.85
N MET A 194 -7.43 -13.76 -13.01
CA MET A 194 -8.12 -12.52 -13.38
C MET A 194 -7.11 -11.47 -13.84
N ASP A 195 -7.42 -10.73 -14.91
CA ASP A 195 -6.57 -9.64 -15.37
C ASP A 195 -6.56 -8.52 -14.31
N PRO A 196 -5.41 -8.13 -13.75
CA PRO A 196 -5.35 -7.05 -12.76
C PRO A 196 -5.80 -5.68 -13.29
N ALA A 197 -5.82 -5.45 -14.62
CA ALA A 197 -6.37 -4.24 -15.22
C ALA A 197 -7.91 -4.27 -15.32
N GLU A 198 -8.51 -5.44 -15.49
CA GLU A 198 -9.97 -5.58 -15.55
C GLU A 198 -10.58 -5.48 -14.14
N HIS A 199 -11.77 -4.88 -14.06
CA HIS A 199 -12.55 -4.71 -12.82
C HIS A 199 -11.86 -3.90 -11.69
N THR A 200 -10.92 -3.01 -12.02
CA THR A 200 -10.43 -2.00 -11.08
C THR A 200 -11.09 -0.66 -11.34
N THR A 201 -11.94 -0.20 -10.43
CA THR A 201 -12.25 1.23 -10.34
C THR A 201 -11.33 1.85 -9.30
N SER A 202 -11.08 3.16 -9.38
CA SER A 202 -10.25 3.89 -8.42
C SER A 202 -10.71 3.75 -6.96
N GLU A 203 -11.96 3.33 -6.75
CA GLU A 203 -12.64 3.25 -5.46
C GLU A 203 -12.92 1.81 -4.99
N SER A 204 -12.93 0.81 -5.89
CA SER A 204 -13.14 -0.60 -5.54
C SER A 204 -12.20 -1.50 -6.36
N ARG A 205 -11.40 -2.31 -5.64
CA ARG A 205 -10.46 -3.27 -6.23
C ARG A 205 -10.96 -4.68 -5.94
N THR A 206 -11.69 -5.28 -6.86
CA THR A 206 -12.11 -6.68 -6.73
C THR A 206 -10.88 -7.60 -6.81
N LEU A 207 -10.79 -8.53 -5.85
CA LEU A 207 -9.69 -9.49 -5.75
C LEU A 207 -10.02 -10.85 -6.38
N GLY A 208 -11.31 -11.15 -6.55
CA GLY A 208 -11.81 -12.32 -7.24
C GLY A 208 -13.16 -12.02 -7.89
N LEU A 209 -13.59 -12.95 -8.75
CA LEU A 209 -14.89 -12.91 -9.40
C LEU A 209 -15.42 -14.33 -9.58
N ASN A 210 -16.66 -14.56 -9.15
CA ASN A 210 -17.40 -15.77 -9.44
C ASN A 210 -18.46 -15.49 -10.52
N ARG A 211 -18.35 -16.16 -11.67
CA ARG A 211 -19.35 -16.13 -12.75
C ARG A 211 -20.31 -17.32 -12.63
N ASN A 212 -21.60 -17.03 -12.77
CA ASN A 212 -22.68 -18.03 -12.83
C ASN A 212 -22.67 -19.06 -11.69
N LYS A 213 -22.45 -18.59 -10.45
CA LYS A 213 -22.51 -19.42 -9.23
C LYS A 213 -21.57 -20.65 -9.27
N GLY A 214 -20.34 -20.42 -9.71
CA GLY A 214 -19.27 -21.42 -9.69
C GLY A 214 -18.98 -22.06 -11.05
N GLU A 215 -19.45 -21.49 -12.15
CA GLU A 215 -19.04 -21.95 -13.49
C GLU A 215 -17.59 -21.56 -13.78
N VAL A 216 -17.24 -20.31 -13.48
CA VAL A 216 -15.87 -19.78 -13.61
C VAL A 216 -15.54 -18.97 -12.36
N ILE A 217 -14.42 -19.29 -11.72
CA ILE A 217 -13.84 -18.48 -10.66
C ILE A 217 -12.54 -17.87 -11.17
N GLU A 218 -12.45 -16.55 -11.07
CA GLU A 218 -11.29 -15.77 -11.48
C GLU A 218 -10.63 -15.17 -10.24
N LEU A 219 -9.32 -15.34 -10.10
CA LEU A 219 -8.57 -14.82 -8.95
C LEU A 219 -7.48 -13.86 -9.40
N ARG A 220 -7.37 -12.72 -8.72
CA ARG A 220 -6.25 -11.78 -8.90
C ARG A 220 -5.01 -12.34 -8.21
N LEU A 221 -4.11 -12.94 -8.97
CA LEU A 221 -2.86 -13.49 -8.43
C LEU A 221 -1.76 -12.44 -8.28
N ARG A 222 -1.81 -11.36 -9.08
CA ARG A 222 -0.72 -10.38 -9.20
C ARG A 222 -0.92 -9.12 -8.35
N THR A 223 0.20 -8.47 -8.06
CA THR A 223 0.24 -7.10 -7.52
C THR A 223 -0.05 -6.09 -8.64
N ASP A 224 -0.53 -4.89 -8.25
CA ASP A 224 -0.95 -3.85 -9.19
C ASP A 224 0.22 -3.31 -10.05
N ALA A 225 1.47 -3.54 -9.62
CA ALA A 225 2.69 -3.17 -10.34
C ALA A 225 3.18 -4.25 -11.32
N TYR A 226 2.45 -5.37 -11.49
CA TYR A 226 2.80 -6.52 -12.34
C TYR A 226 4.17 -7.16 -12.03
N ASP A 227 4.79 -6.78 -10.92
CA ASP A 227 6.14 -7.16 -10.50
C ASP A 227 6.16 -8.34 -9.53
N GLY A 228 5.00 -8.72 -8.98
CA GLY A 228 4.89 -9.71 -7.93
C GLY A 228 3.56 -10.45 -7.91
N TYR A 229 3.52 -11.47 -7.05
CA TYR A 229 2.31 -12.23 -6.72
C TYR A 229 1.84 -11.82 -5.33
N ARG A 230 0.51 -11.83 -5.12
CA ARG A 230 -0.08 -11.63 -3.79
C ARG A 230 0.25 -12.82 -2.90
N ASP A 231 0.17 -12.60 -1.60
CA ASP A 231 0.44 -13.66 -0.63
C ASP A 231 -0.61 -14.77 -0.72
N TYR A 232 -0.16 -16.00 -0.50
CA TYR A 232 -1.00 -17.19 -0.64
C TYR A 232 -2.18 -17.19 0.33
N ARG A 233 -2.03 -16.63 1.55
CA ARG A 233 -3.12 -16.57 2.53
C ARG A 233 -4.23 -15.63 2.06
N THR A 234 -3.90 -14.46 1.54
CA THR A 234 -4.89 -13.53 0.97
C THR A 234 -5.64 -14.17 -0.18
N ILE A 235 -4.92 -14.79 -1.13
CA ILE A 235 -5.58 -15.46 -2.26
C ILE A 235 -6.45 -16.64 -1.79
N ARG A 236 -6.00 -17.41 -0.80
CA ARG A 236 -6.78 -18.50 -0.20
C ARG A 236 -8.08 -18.01 0.43
N LYS A 237 -8.05 -16.86 1.12
CA LYS A 237 -9.25 -16.22 1.68
C LYS A 237 -10.17 -15.68 0.59
N THR A 238 -9.62 -15.01 -0.43
CA THR A 238 -10.40 -14.56 -1.59
C THR A 238 -11.08 -15.75 -2.27
N LEU A 239 -10.42 -16.89 -2.42
CA LEU A 239 -11.06 -18.09 -2.96
C LEU A 239 -12.21 -18.61 -2.07
N CYS A 240 -12.09 -18.53 -0.74
CA CYS A 240 -13.20 -18.90 0.15
C CYS A 240 -14.41 -17.96 -0.02
N HIS A 241 -14.16 -16.67 -0.22
CA HIS A 241 -15.18 -15.67 -0.57
C HIS A 241 -15.85 -16.01 -1.90
N GLU A 242 -15.07 -16.29 -2.95
CA GLU A 242 -15.63 -16.67 -4.26
C GLU A 242 -16.41 -17.99 -4.21
N LEU A 243 -16.00 -18.95 -3.38
CA LEU A 243 -16.76 -20.20 -3.18
C LEU A 243 -18.11 -19.95 -2.49
N ALA A 244 -18.20 -18.99 -1.56
CA ALA A 244 -19.48 -18.60 -0.98
C ALA A 244 -20.43 -18.00 -2.03
N HIS A 245 -19.89 -17.32 -3.05
CA HIS A 245 -20.66 -16.82 -4.19
C HIS A 245 -21.29 -17.91 -5.08
N CYS A 246 -20.93 -19.19 -4.91
CA CYS A 246 -21.66 -20.30 -5.50
C CYS A 246 -23.08 -20.45 -4.93
N VAL A 247 -23.32 -19.97 -3.71
CA VAL A 247 -24.61 -20.09 -3.01
C VAL A 247 -25.33 -18.73 -2.99
N PHE A 248 -24.64 -17.70 -2.48
CA PHE A 248 -25.20 -16.37 -2.24
C PHE A 248 -24.57 -15.33 -3.14
N SER A 249 -25.39 -14.58 -3.87
CA SER A 249 -24.90 -13.58 -4.83
C SER A 249 -24.62 -12.22 -4.19
N GLU A 250 -25.37 -11.85 -3.14
CA GLU A 250 -25.21 -10.57 -2.44
C GLU A 250 -24.30 -10.73 -1.21
N HIS A 251 -23.81 -9.60 -0.65
CA HIS A 251 -22.91 -9.55 0.52
C HIS A 251 -23.68 -9.36 1.83
N ASP A 252 -24.75 -10.13 2.00
CA ASP A 252 -25.64 -10.15 3.15
C ASP A 252 -25.10 -11.07 4.27
N ARG A 253 -25.78 -11.10 5.42
CA ARG A 253 -25.28 -11.78 6.63
C ARG A 253 -25.00 -13.27 6.39
N ASP A 254 -25.89 -13.94 5.67
CA ASP A 254 -25.77 -15.37 5.37
C ASP A 254 -24.54 -15.66 4.47
N PHE A 255 -24.20 -14.72 3.58
CA PHE A 255 -22.97 -14.80 2.80
C PHE A 255 -21.73 -14.77 3.69
N TRP A 256 -21.63 -13.79 4.59
CA TRP A 256 -20.48 -13.66 5.49
C TRP A 256 -20.36 -14.81 6.49
N ASP A 257 -21.49 -15.32 6.98
CA ASP A 257 -21.54 -16.50 7.84
C ASP A 257 -21.02 -17.75 7.08
N LEU A 258 -21.42 -17.93 5.81
CA LEU A 258 -20.92 -19.01 4.97
C LEU A 258 -19.42 -18.85 4.64
N THR A 259 -18.96 -17.64 4.27
CA THR A 259 -17.53 -17.39 4.02
C THR A 259 -16.69 -17.73 5.26
N SER A 260 -17.10 -17.26 6.45
CA SER A 260 -16.42 -17.55 7.71
C SER A 260 -16.44 -19.05 8.04
N GLN A 261 -17.54 -19.72 7.75
CA GLN A 261 -17.65 -21.17 7.91
C GLN A 261 -16.65 -21.91 7.01
N ILE A 262 -16.61 -21.58 5.71
CA ILE A 262 -15.69 -22.17 4.74
C ILE A 262 -14.24 -21.92 5.18
N GLU A 263 -13.87 -20.71 5.59
CA GLU A 263 -12.52 -20.40 6.07
C GLU A 263 -12.10 -21.30 7.25
N LYS A 264 -12.98 -21.45 8.26
CA LYS A 264 -12.72 -22.32 9.42
C LYS A 264 -12.61 -23.79 9.03
N GLU A 265 -13.37 -24.22 8.03
CA GLU A 265 -13.32 -25.59 7.51
C GLU A 265 -12.04 -25.86 6.74
N VAL A 266 -11.63 -24.92 5.88
CA VAL A 266 -10.35 -24.94 5.18
C VAL A 266 -9.21 -25.01 6.19
N GLU A 267 -9.25 -24.19 7.25
CA GLU A 267 -8.21 -24.19 8.27
C GLU A 267 -8.13 -25.51 9.07
N ARG A 268 -9.26 -26.20 9.25
CA ARG A 268 -9.37 -27.48 9.98
C ARG A 268 -9.04 -28.70 9.12
N GLY A 269 -9.43 -28.67 7.85
CA GLY A 269 -9.15 -29.72 6.86
C GLY A 269 -7.70 -29.75 6.42
N ASP A 270 -6.95 -28.71 6.77
CA ASP A 270 -5.51 -28.62 6.58
C ASP A 270 -4.76 -29.52 7.58
N TRP A 271 -4.75 -30.83 7.30
CA TRP A 271 -4.08 -31.85 8.13
C TRP A 271 -2.56 -31.64 8.23
N THR A 272 -1.98 -30.85 7.33
CA THR A 272 -0.55 -30.50 7.34
C THR A 272 -0.17 -29.68 8.57
N LYS A 273 -1.17 -29.15 9.30
CA LYS A 273 -1.01 -28.48 10.61
C LYS A 273 -0.97 -29.42 11.81
N SER A 274 -1.46 -30.66 11.68
CA SER A 274 -1.66 -31.59 12.79
C SER A 274 -0.81 -32.85 12.62
N GLY A 275 0.51 -32.70 12.77
CA GLY A 275 1.44 -33.74 13.23
C GLY A 275 1.35 -35.13 12.58
N ARG A 276 1.94 -35.27 11.37
CA ARG A 276 2.69 -36.43 10.82
C ARG A 276 2.60 -36.41 9.28
N THR A 277 3.57 -35.80 8.62
CA THR A 277 3.74 -35.89 7.17
C THR A 277 4.41 -37.23 6.81
N VAL A 278 3.70 -38.09 6.09
CA VAL A 278 4.27 -39.25 5.38
C VAL A 278 4.25 -38.88 3.89
N GLY A 279 5.15 -37.98 3.50
CA GLY A 279 5.25 -37.51 2.12
C GLY A 279 6.15 -36.28 2.02
N ASP A 280 7.14 -36.35 1.14
CA ASP A 280 8.13 -35.30 0.88
C ASP A 280 7.56 -34.25 -0.10
N GLN A 281 6.43 -33.65 0.26
CA GLN A 281 5.80 -32.55 -0.47
C GLN A 281 5.68 -31.35 0.49
N GLU A 282 6.26 -30.20 0.11
CA GLU A 282 6.17 -28.96 0.87
C GLU A 282 4.73 -28.40 0.83
N PHE A 283 3.94 -28.76 1.83
CA PHE A 283 2.64 -28.16 2.08
C PHE A 283 2.73 -26.93 2.99
N TYR A 284 1.67 -26.11 3.01
CA TYR A 284 1.55 -24.93 3.85
C TYR A 284 1.77 -25.26 5.34
N ASN A 285 2.91 -24.85 5.91
CA ASN A 285 3.22 -25.04 7.33
C ASN A 285 3.00 -23.73 8.12
N PRO A 286 1.99 -23.65 9.00
CA PRO A 286 1.79 -22.48 9.84
C PRO A 286 2.77 -22.36 11.03
N GLY A 287 3.55 -23.41 11.32
CA GLY A 287 4.59 -23.38 12.36
C GLY A 287 5.69 -22.35 12.08
N ASP A 288 5.87 -21.95 10.82
CA ASP A 288 6.77 -20.86 10.42
C ASP A 288 6.26 -19.47 10.84
N TRP A 289 5.03 -19.36 11.38
CA TRP A 289 4.35 -18.09 11.64
C TRP A 289 3.59 -18.02 12.97
N GLU A 290 3.70 -19.01 13.85
CA GLU A 290 3.04 -18.98 15.16
C GLU A 290 3.53 -17.83 16.06
N GLY A 291 4.70 -17.24 15.75
CA GLY A 291 5.19 -15.99 16.36
C GLY A 291 4.45 -14.70 15.95
N VAL A 292 3.46 -14.75 15.04
CA VAL A 292 2.68 -13.57 14.58
C VAL A 292 1.28 -13.49 15.20
N ARG A 293 0.80 -14.56 15.85
CA ARG A 293 -0.53 -14.56 16.51
C ARG A 293 -0.63 -13.60 17.70
N GLU A 294 0.49 -13.20 18.31
CA GLU A 294 0.51 -12.32 19.48
C GLU A 294 0.11 -10.86 19.17
N HIS A 295 0.08 -10.43 17.90
CA HIS A 295 0.01 -9.01 17.54
C HIS A 295 -1.24 -8.52 16.77
N GLY A 296 -2.36 -9.28 16.82
CA GLY A 296 -3.71 -8.73 16.56
C GLY A 296 -3.93 -7.98 15.23
N LEU A 297 -3.53 -8.55 14.08
CA LEU A 297 -3.82 -7.96 12.76
C LEU A 297 -5.25 -8.30 12.30
N VAL A 298 -6.18 -7.38 12.56
CA VAL A 298 -7.48 -7.31 11.88
C VAL A 298 -7.24 -6.71 10.49
N VAL A 299 -7.60 -7.45 9.44
CA VAL A 299 -7.44 -7.01 8.06
C VAL A 299 -8.70 -6.26 7.66
N ASP A 300 -8.68 -4.93 7.79
CA ASP A 300 -9.71 -4.09 7.19
C ASP A 300 -9.51 -4.03 5.67
N GLU A 301 -10.62 -4.06 4.94
CA GLU A 301 -10.75 -4.02 3.47
C GLU A 301 -10.24 -2.71 2.82
N LYS A 302 -9.50 -1.86 3.57
CA LYS A 302 -8.98 -0.55 3.14
C LYS A 302 -7.53 -0.31 3.56
N GLY A 303 -6.67 -1.33 3.47
CA GLY A 303 -5.30 -1.27 4.02
C GLY A 303 -4.15 -1.43 3.03
N TRP A 304 -3.99 -0.55 2.03
CA TRP A 304 -2.66 -0.30 1.44
C TRP A 304 -2.44 1.19 1.21
N THR A 305 -1.93 1.88 2.23
CA THR A 305 -1.35 3.22 2.09
C THR A 305 0.16 3.11 2.21
N GLY A 306 0.80 2.63 1.15
CA GLY A 306 2.26 2.56 1.03
C GLY A 306 2.78 3.62 0.05
N GLY A 307 2.85 4.89 0.51
CA GLY A 307 3.51 5.97 -0.22
C GLY A 307 4.72 6.46 0.57
N GLN A 308 5.93 6.06 0.18
CA GLN A 308 7.16 6.65 0.70
C GLN A 308 7.37 8.01 0.02
N PHE A 309 6.96 9.08 0.66
CA PHE A 309 7.36 10.44 0.29
C PHE A 309 8.37 10.95 1.32
N VAL A 310 9.65 10.92 0.93
CA VAL A 310 10.66 11.77 1.58
C VAL A 310 10.44 13.18 1.04
N LEU A 311 9.70 13.99 1.81
CA LEU A 311 9.54 15.41 1.52
C LEU A 311 10.84 16.12 1.92
N GLY A 312 11.71 16.30 0.93
CA GLY A 312 12.89 17.16 1.01
C GLY A 312 14.13 16.48 1.61
N GLY A 313 15.13 16.21 0.77
CA GLY A 313 16.46 15.80 1.20
C GLY A 313 17.24 15.17 0.05
N GLY A 314 18.03 15.98 -0.66
CA GLY A 314 18.92 15.52 -1.71
C GLY A 314 20.03 14.63 -1.13
N GLY A 315 20.12 13.40 -1.62
CA GLY A 315 21.21 12.48 -1.35
C GLY A 315 21.33 11.52 -2.52
N GLY A 316 22.27 11.82 -3.42
CA GLY A 316 22.58 10.97 -4.56
C GLY A 316 23.18 9.64 -4.11
N GLY A 317 22.61 8.54 -4.60
CA GLY A 317 23.17 7.20 -4.52
C GLY A 317 23.13 6.61 -5.91
N ASP A 318 24.28 6.66 -6.58
CA ASP A 318 24.59 5.99 -7.84
C ASP A 318 24.39 4.47 -7.71
N GLY A 319 23.81 3.88 -8.75
CA GLY A 319 23.42 2.46 -8.76
C GLY A 319 22.82 2.10 -10.13
N GLY A 320 23.71 1.86 -11.09
CA GLY A 320 23.42 1.55 -12.48
C GLY A 320 22.36 0.47 -12.67
N GLY A 321 21.19 0.93 -13.11
CA GLY A 321 20.10 0.16 -13.71
C GLY A 321 19.26 1.15 -14.48
N GLU A 322 18.86 0.79 -15.71
CA GLU A 322 18.12 1.67 -16.63
C GLU A 322 17.06 2.47 -15.86
N SER A 323 17.22 3.80 -15.84
CA SER A 323 16.44 4.61 -14.91
C SER A 323 14.96 4.43 -15.23
N ARG A 324 14.15 4.22 -14.19
CA ARG A 324 12.68 4.03 -14.24
C ARG A 324 11.95 4.97 -15.21
N ARG A 325 12.51 6.15 -15.48
CA ARG A 325 12.01 7.15 -16.43
C ARG A 325 12.12 6.70 -17.90
N GLU A 326 13.17 5.96 -18.24
CA GLU A 326 13.48 5.47 -19.59
C GLU A 326 12.58 4.29 -19.98
N VAL A 327 12.31 3.38 -19.04
CA VAL A 327 11.37 2.26 -19.23
C VAL A 327 9.93 2.77 -19.43
N LEU A 328 9.53 3.80 -18.67
CA LEU A 328 8.22 4.45 -18.84
C LEU A 328 8.11 5.22 -20.16
N ALA A 329 9.18 5.89 -20.59
CA ALA A 329 9.20 6.59 -21.87
C ALA A 329 9.07 5.59 -23.05
N LYS A 330 9.77 4.46 -22.98
CA LYS A 330 9.72 3.40 -24.00
C LYS A 330 8.34 2.75 -24.10
N ALA A 331 7.68 2.50 -22.96
CA ALA A 331 6.32 1.97 -22.92
C ALA A 331 5.27 2.98 -23.44
N ALA A 332 5.51 4.28 -23.26
CA ALA A 332 4.64 5.34 -23.80
C ALA A 332 4.80 5.51 -25.33
N GLU A 333 6.03 5.42 -25.86
CA GLU A 333 6.27 5.44 -27.31
C GLU A 333 5.63 4.24 -28.01
N GLU A 334 5.67 3.06 -27.40
CA GLU A 334 5.06 1.86 -27.97
C GLU A 334 3.52 1.96 -28.03
N ARG A 335 2.90 2.68 -27.09
CA ARG A 335 1.46 3.01 -27.13
C ARG A 335 1.11 3.96 -28.27
N MET A 336 1.94 4.98 -28.53
CA MET A 336 1.70 5.89 -29.64
C MET A 336 1.89 5.20 -31.00
N LYS A 337 2.85 4.28 -31.10
CA LYS A 337 3.07 3.50 -32.31
C LYS A 337 1.89 2.58 -32.62
N ARG A 338 1.40 1.82 -31.63
CA ARG A 338 0.23 0.94 -31.80
C ARG A 338 -1.07 1.71 -32.04
N ALA A 339 -1.21 2.93 -31.51
CA ALA A 339 -2.35 3.80 -31.81
C ALA A 339 -2.31 4.30 -33.27
N ARG A 340 -1.14 4.69 -33.79
CA ARG A 340 -0.97 5.10 -35.19
C ARG A 340 -1.19 3.96 -36.18
N GLU A 341 -0.74 2.75 -35.85
CA GLU A 341 -0.96 1.55 -36.67
C GLU A 341 -2.45 1.22 -36.77
N ARG A 342 -3.22 1.37 -35.68
CA ARG A 342 -4.67 1.17 -35.66
C ARG A 342 -5.47 2.25 -36.42
N GLU A 343 -4.96 3.48 -36.51
CA GLU A 343 -5.60 4.54 -37.30
C GLU A 343 -5.32 4.45 -38.82
N GLY A 344 -4.24 3.77 -39.22
CA GLY A 344 -3.89 3.56 -40.63
C GLY A 344 -4.70 2.44 -41.31
N GLU A 345 -5.11 1.42 -40.57
CA GLU A 345 -5.86 0.27 -41.08
C GLU A 345 -7.37 0.55 -41.31
N GLY A 346 -7.89 1.69 -40.84
CA GLY A 346 -9.30 2.07 -40.99
C GLY A 346 -9.64 2.90 -42.23
N LYS A 347 -8.70 3.09 -43.17
CA LYS A 347 -8.89 3.98 -44.34
C LYS A 347 -8.50 3.38 -45.70
N SER A 348 -8.33 2.06 -45.79
CA SER A 348 -8.12 1.37 -47.08
C SER A 348 -9.38 0.66 -47.56
#